data_AF-A0A6M0GA82-F1
#
_entry.id   AF-A0A6M0GA82-F1
#
_cell.length_a   1.000
_cell.length_b   1.000
_cell.length_c   1.000
_cell.angle_alpha   90.00
_cell.angle_beta   90.00
_cell.angle_gamma   90.00
#
_symmetry.space_group_name_H-M   'P 1'
#
loop_
_entity.id
_entity.type
_entity.pdbx_description
1 polymer ?
#
loop_
_entity_poly.entity_id
_entity_poly.type
_entity_poly.pdbx_seq_one_letter_code
_entity_poly.pdbx_strand_id
1 'polypeptide(L)'
;MFVLEFKLYGKKTQYQAIDEAIRTVQFIRNKCLRYWQDNRGIGQKAIYAYSTVLRKEFAFVGKLNSMACQASAERAWSAISRFYDNCRKKVKGKKGYPKYQKRCRSVEYKTSGWKLSDDRKKISFTDKNGIGRLKMKGTRDLNYFSIDQIKRVRIVRRADGYYVQFCIKEDVRCI
;
A
#
# COMPACT_ATOMS: atom_id res chain seq x y z
N MET A 1 3.45 -16.35 -3.98
CA MET A 1 3.19 -14.96 -4.47
C MET A 1 4.54 -14.32 -4.63
N PHE A 2 4.97 -14.10 -5.87
CA PHE A 2 6.27 -13.52 -6.16
C PHE A 2 6.13 -12.02 -6.48
N VAL A 3 7.23 -11.27 -6.33
CA VAL A 3 7.27 -9.82 -6.55
C VAL A 3 8.19 -9.50 -7.72
N LEU A 4 7.66 -8.76 -8.70
CA LEU A 4 8.47 -8.12 -9.73
C LEU A 4 8.66 -6.65 -9.39
N GLU A 5 9.88 -6.14 -9.51
CA GLU A 5 10.21 -4.77 -9.19
C GLU A 5 10.79 -4.04 -10.40
N PHE A 6 10.31 -2.82 -10.64
CA PHE A 6 10.74 -1.94 -11.73
C PHE A 6 11.02 -0.55 -11.20
N LYS A 7 12.10 0.09 -11.66
CA LYS A 7 12.42 1.48 -11.34
C LYS A 7 11.47 2.41 -12.10
N LEU A 8 10.93 3.40 -11.40
CA LEU A 8 10.04 4.42 -11.94
C LEU A 8 10.82 5.67 -12.36
N TYR A 9 10.47 6.19 -13.53
CA TYR A 9 10.99 7.43 -14.07
C TYR A 9 9.83 8.38 -14.35
N GLY A 10 9.90 9.56 -13.74
CA GLY A 10 8.93 10.63 -13.86
C GLY A 10 9.54 12.00 -13.58
N LYS A 11 8.70 13.03 -13.66
CA LYS A 11 9.06 14.42 -13.34
C LYS A 11 9.12 14.63 -11.82
N LYS A 12 9.82 15.67 -11.39
CA LYS A 12 9.92 16.07 -9.97
C LYS A 12 8.54 16.23 -9.30
N THR A 13 7.56 16.80 -10.01
CA THR A 13 6.19 16.96 -9.51
C THR A 13 5.50 15.62 -9.25
N GLN A 14 5.73 14.61 -10.11
CA GLN A 14 5.18 13.27 -9.92
C GLN A 14 5.82 12.57 -8.71
N TYR A 15 7.12 12.77 -8.47
CA TYR A 15 7.78 12.26 -7.28
C TYR A 15 7.27 12.90 -5.99
N GLN A 16 6.98 14.21 -6.02
CA GLN A 16 6.34 14.90 -4.89
C GLN A 16 4.94 14.34 -4.62
N ALA A 17 4.15 14.06 -5.66
CA ALA A 17 2.84 13.41 -5.53
C ALA A 17 2.93 12.00 -4.92
N ILE A 18 3.97 11.21 -5.27
CA ILE A 18 4.24 9.92 -4.63
C ILE A 18 4.57 10.10 -3.15
N ASP A 19 5.40 11.08 -2.81
CA ASP A 19 5.75 11.37 -1.42
C ASP A 19 4.52 11.80 -0.59
N GLU A 20 3.63 12.62 -1.17
CA GLU A 20 2.35 12.99 -0.55
C GLU A 20 1.48 11.74 -0.33
N ALA A 21 1.35 10.86 -1.32
CA ALA A 21 0.60 9.61 -1.19
C ALA A 21 1.16 8.71 -0.07
N ILE A 22 2.49 8.58 0.04
CA ILE A 22 3.17 7.81 1.10
C ILE A 22 2.90 8.40 2.49
N ARG A 23 2.94 9.74 2.62
CA ARG A 23 2.61 10.44 3.88
C ARG A 23 1.15 10.24 4.26
N THR A 24 0.24 10.31 3.30
CA THR A 24 -1.19 10.06 3.51
C THR A 24 -1.45 8.63 4.00
N VAL A 25 -0.78 7.62 3.42
CA VAL A 25 -0.83 6.23 3.93
C VAL A 25 -0.32 6.16 5.38
N GLN A 26 0.81 6.79 5.69
CA GLN A 26 1.33 6.81 7.06
C GLN A 26 0.32 7.42 8.06
N PHE A 27 -0.31 8.53 7.67
CA PHE A 27 -1.34 9.20 8.46
C PHE A 27 -2.53 8.27 8.72
N ILE A 28 -3.11 7.68 7.67
CA ILE A 28 -4.27 6.77 7.80
C ILE A 28 -3.93 5.61 8.73
N ARG A 29 -2.78 4.95 8.51
CA ARG A 29 -2.35 3.81 9.33
C ARG A 29 -2.23 4.19 10.82
N ASN A 30 -1.67 5.37 11.11
CA ASN A 30 -1.51 5.83 12.49
C ASN A 30 -2.82 6.29 13.12
N LYS A 31 -3.72 6.95 12.37
CA LYS A 31 -5.07 7.29 12.83
C LYS A 31 -5.91 6.04 13.12
N CYS A 32 -5.85 5.03 12.25
CA CYS A 32 -6.47 3.72 12.50
C CYS A 32 -5.93 3.05 13.78
N LEU A 33 -4.62 3.13 14.02
CA LEU A 33 -4.04 2.60 15.26
C LEU A 33 -4.51 3.39 16.49
N ARG A 34 -4.56 4.74 16.40
CA ARG A 34 -5.06 5.59 17.49
C ARG A 34 -6.52 5.31 17.79
N TYR A 35 -7.36 5.20 16.75
CA TYR A 35 -8.76 4.86 16.87
C TYR A 35 -8.97 3.53 17.63
N TRP A 36 -8.15 2.51 17.36
CA TRP A 36 -8.17 1.26 18.14
C TRP A 36 -7.72 1.42 19.59
N GLN A 37 -6.76 2.29 19.88
CA GLN A 37 -6.32 2.56 21.26
C GLN A 37 -7.39 3.28 22.07
N ASP A 38 -8.12 4.20 21.44
CA ASP A 38 -9.16 5.02 22.10
C ASP A 38 -10.47 4.25 22.32
N ASN A 39 -10.71 3.18 21.55
CA ASN A 39 -11.98 2.44 21.58
C ASN A 39 -11.73 0.97 21.94
N ARG A 40 -12.13 0.57 23.15
CA ARG A 40 -12.00 -0.81 23.61
C ARG A 40 -12.93 -1.75 22.82
N GLY A 41 -12.43 -2.95 22.51
CA GLY A 41 -13.23 -4.01 21.88
C GLY A 41 -13.48 -3.84 20.38
N ILE A 42 -12.93 -2.82 19.73
CA ILE A 42 -13.14 -2.66 18.28
C ILE A 42 -12.37 -3.71 17.48
N GLY A 43 -13.06 -4.32 16.52
CA GLY A 43 -12.50 -5.32 15.62
C GLY A 43 -12.11 -4.77 14.25
N GLN A 44 -11.67 -5.68 13.38
CA GLN A 44 -11.23 -5.41 12.01
C GLN A 44 -12.20 -4.53 11.21
N LYS A 45 -13.50 -4.86 11.26
CA LYS A 45 -14.55 -4.17 10.51
C LYS A 45 -14.63 -2.68 10.86
N ALA A 46 -14.51 -2.35 12.14
CA ALA A 46 -14.54 -0.97 12.62
C ALA A 46 -13.33 -0.17 12.11
N ILE A 47 -12.13 -0.76 12.14
CA ILE A 47 -10.92 -0.12 11.62
C ILE A 47 -11.03 0.13 10.11
N TYR A 48 -11.61 -0.81 9.36
CA TYR A 48 -11.77 -0.66 7.91
C TYR A 48 -12.79 0.42 7.58
N ALA A 49 -13.93 0.45 8.29
CA ALA A 49 -14.93 1.51 8.16
C ALA A 49 -14.35 2.89 8.50
N TYR A 50 -13.47 2.98 9.49
CA TYR A 50 -12.82 4.23 9.88
C TYR A 50 -11.97 4.83 8.75
N SER A 51 -11.40 4.01 7.84
CA SER A 51 -10.68 4.53 6.68
C SER A 51 -11.58 5.36 5.73
N THR A 52 -12.88 5.03 5.66
CA THR A 52 -13.88 5.79 4.89
C THR A 52 -14.23 7.10 5.60
N VAL A 53 -14.30 7.09 6.93
CA VAL A 53 -14.51 8.31 7.74
C VAL A 53 -13.36 9.29 7.50
N LEU A 54 -12.11 8.82 7.58
CA LEU A 54 -10.92 9.65 7.34
C LEU A 54 -10.91 10.28 5.93
N ARG A 55 -11.42 9.58 4.91
CA ARG A 55 -11.54 10.12 3.55
C ARG A 55 -12.53 11.26 3.45
N LYS A 56 -13.60 11.24 4.25
CA LYS A 56 -14.61 12.30 4.31
C LYS A 56 -14.12 13.49 5.14
N GLU A 57 -13.41 13.21 6.22
CA GLU A 57 -12.90 14.21 7.17
C GLU A 57 -11.73 15.02 6.59
N PHE A 58 -10.80 14.37 5.89
CA PHE A 58 -9.57 15.00 5.41
C PHE A 58 -9.49 15.04 3.89
N ALA A 59 -9.51 16.24 3.31
CA ALA A 59 -9.46 16.44 1.86
C ALA A 59 -8.26 15.74 1.19
N PHE A 60 -7.06 15.80 1.80
CA PHE A 60 -5.86 15.13 1.28
C PHE A 60 -5.96 13.59 1.33
N VAL A 61 -6.69 13.02 2.31
CA VAL A 61 -6.99 11.58 2.35
C VAL A 61 -7.99 11.22 1.25
N GLY A 62 -8.97 12.09 0.99
CA GLY A 62 -9.92 11.95 -0.11
C GLY A 62 -9.27 11.91 -1.49
N LYS A 63 -8.08 12.50 -1.65
CA LYS A 63 -7.32 12.44 -2.91
C LYS A 63 -6.75 11.06 -3.22
N LEU A 64 -6.35 10.31 -2.19
CA LEU A 64 -5.80 8.96 -2.34
C LEU A 64 -6.88 8.00 -2.87
N ASN A 65 -6.49 6.93 -3.57
CA ASN A 65 -7.41 5.89 -3.99
C ASN A 65 -8.04 5.14 -2.79
N SER A 66 -9.31 4.73 -2.88
CA SER A 66 -10.03 4.06 -1.79
C SER A 66 -9.42 2.72 -1.38
N MET A 67 -8.95 1.93 -2.35
CA MET A 67 -8.25 0.67 -2.08
C MET A 67 -6.90 0.90 -1.40
N ALA A 68 -6.22 2.02 -1.70
CA ALA A 68 -4.98 2.37 -1.01
C ALA A 68 -5.23 2.83 0.43
N CYS A 69 -6.30 3.60 0.68
CA CYS A 69 -6.77 3.90 2.04
C CYS A 69 -7.09 2.62 2.82
N GLN A 70 -7.83 1.70 2.21
CA GLN A 70 -8.17 0.42 2.83
C GLN A 70 -6.92 -0.41 3.12
N ALA A 71 -5.99 -0.54 2.16
CA ALA A 71 -4.73 -1.25 2.37
C ALA A 71 -3.91 -0.65 3.53
N SER A 72 -3.99 0.67 3.73
CA SER A 72 -3.38 1.32 4.88
C SER A 72 -4.03 0.93 6.22
N ALA A 73 -5.36 0.82 6.26
CA ALA A 73 -6.09 0.32 7.42
C ALA A 73 -5.80 -1.16 7.69
N GLU A 74 -5.66 -1.99 6.64
CA GLU A 74 -5.22 -3.39 6.72
C GLU A 74 -3.84 -3.50 7.37
N ARG A 75 -2.92 -2.58 7.08
CA ARG A 75 -1.60 -2.55 7.72
C ARG A 75 -1.69 -2.24 9.22
N ALA A 76 -2.60 -1.34 9.63
CA ALA A 76 -2.84 -1.06 11.04
C ALA A 76 -3.41 -2.30 11.75
N TRP A 77 -4.44 -2.92 11.16
CA TRP A 77 -5.04 -4.14 11.71
C TRP A 77 -4.04 -5.30 11.78
N SER A 78 -3.21 -5.48 10.75
CA SER A 78 -2.18 -6.53 10.74
C SER A 78 -1.21 -6.40 11.92
N ALA A 79 -0.89 -5.17 12.35
CA ALA A 79 -0.06 -4.95 13.53
C ALA A 79 -0.80 -5.31 14.83
N ILE A 80 -2.08 -4.95 14.92
CA ILE A 80 -2.95 -5.26 16.07
C ILE A 80 -3.20 -6.77 16.20
N SER A 81 -3.61 -7.43 15.13
CA SER A 81 -3.82 -8.89 15.09
C SER A 81 -2.56 -9.62 15.50
N ARG A 82 -1.40 -9.24 14.95
CA ARG A 82 -0.12 -9.86 15.29
C ARG A 82 0.22 -9.72 16.77
N PHE A 83 -0.08 -8.58 17.39
CA PHE A 83 0.11 -8.39 18.83
C PHE A 83 -0.73 -9.40 19.62
N TYR A 84 -2.03 -9.49 19.36
CA TYR A 84 -2.91 -10.45 20.03
C TYR A 84 -2.52 -11.91 19.76
N ASP A 85 -2.18 -12.25 18.51
CA ASP A 85 -1.73 -13.58 18.11
C ASP A 85 -0.49 -14.01 18.89
N ASN A 86 0.50 -13.13 19.02
CA ASN A 86 1.73 -13.39 19.76
C ASN A 86 1.47 -13.52 21.27
N CYS A 87 0.54 -12.75 21.82
CA CYS A 87 0.11 -12.87 23.21
C CYS A 87 -0.57 -14.23 23.46
N ARG A 88 -1.53 -14.62 22.61
CA ARG A 88 -2.24 -15.91 22.67
C ARG A 88 -1.28 -17.10 22.56
N LYS A 89 -0.35 -17.05 21.60
CA LYS A 89 0.67 -18.09 21.39
C LYS A 89 1.83 -18.05 22.39
N LYS A 90 1.80 -17.13 23.36
CA LYS A 90 2.84 -16.92 24.39
C LYS A 90 4.27 -16.75 23.82
N VAL A 91 4.45 -16.22 22.61
CA VAL A 91 5.76 -16.12 21.93
C VAL A 91 6.71 -15.17 22.67
N LYS A 92 7.87 -15.67 23.13
CA LYS A 92 8.89 -14.87 23.84
C LYS A 92 9.42 -13.73 22.96
N GLY A 93 9.57 -12.52 23.51
CA GLY A 93 10.14 -11.35 22.82
C GLY A 93 9.29 -10.70 21.72
N LYS A 94 8.17 -11.30 21.27
CA LYS A 94 7.33 -10.78 20.17
C LYS A 94 5.99 -10.19 20.60
N LYS A 95 5.74 -10.05 21.91
CA LYS A 95 4.49 -9.49 22.49
C LYS A 95 4.49 -7.96 22.60
N GLY A 96 5.23 -7.27 21.73
CA GLY A 96 5.34 -5.82 21.76
C GLY A 96 4.04 -5.15 21.28
N TYR A 97 3.57 -4.14 22.03
CA TYR A 97 2.39 -3.37 21.66
C TYR A 97 2.59 -2.66 20.31
N PRO A 98 1.55 -2.55 19.45
CA PRO A 98 1.67 -1.86 18.16
C PRO A 98 2.08 -0.40 18.36
N LYS A 99 3.14 0.03 17.66
CA LYS A 99 3.68 1.40 17.71
C LYS A 99 3.23 2.22 16.51
N TYR A 100 3.20 3.54 16.65
CA TYR A 100 3.03 4.45 15.52
C TYR A 100 4.19 4.32 14.54
N GLN A 101 3.85 4.36 13.24
CA GLN A 101 4.81 4.28 12.18
C GLN A 101 5.46 5.66 12.01
N LYS A 102 6.77 5.73 12.27
CA LYS A 102 7.57 6.96 12.12
C LYS A 102 8.11 7.16 10.70
N ARG A 103 8.35 6.05 9.98
CA ARG A 103 8.89 6.06 8.62
C ARG A 103 8.02 5.19 7.73
N CYS A 104 7.34 5.78 6.75
CA CYS A 104 6.67 5.08 5.67
C CYS A 104 7.44 5.29 4.37
N ARG A 105 7.52 4.24 3.55
CA ARG A 105 8.21 4.26 2.28
C ARG A 105 7.39 3.65 1.16
N SER A 106 6.12 3.33 1.39
CA SER A 106 5.33 2.67 0.37
C SER A 106 3.84 2.96 0.43
N VAL A 107 3.25 3.06 -0.75
CA VAL A 107 1.81 3.08 -0.98
C VAL A 107 1.44 1.83 -1.79
N GLU A 108 0.36 1.17 -1.39
CA GLU A 108 -0.10 -0.07 -2.02
C GLU A 108 -1.51 0.12 -2.54
N TYR A 109 -1.72 -0.32 -3.78
CA TYR A 109 -2.98 -0.34 -4.49
C TYR A 109 -3.34 -1.80 -4.72
N LYS A 110 -4.62 -2.16 -4.52
CA LYS A 110 -5.11 -3.51 -4.76
C LYS A 110 -5.47 -3.70 -6.23
N THR A 111 -6.75 -3.88 -6.52
CA THR A 111 -7.30 -4.11 -7.87
C THR A 111 -7.55 -2.82 -8.66
N SER A 112 -7.55 -1.65 -8.01
CA SER A 112 -7.84 -0.37 -8.67
C SER A 112 -6.82 0.72 -8.30
N GLY A 113 -6.88 1.85 -9.00
CA GLY A 113 -5.99 3.00 -8.79
C GLY A 113 -4.72 2.99 -9.64
N TRP A 114 -4.58 2.01 -10.53
CA TRP A 114 -3.47 1.89 -11.46
C TRP A 114 -3.94 1.30 -12.79
N LYS A 115 -3.23 1.61 -13.88
CA LYS A 115 -3.39 1.02 -15.22
C LYS A 115 -2.04 0.84 -15.87
N LEU A 116 -1.82 -0.28 -16.54
CA LEU A 116 -0.63 -0.51 -17.37
C LEU A 116 -0.88 0.00 -18.78
N SER A 117 0.18 0.39 -19.49
CA SER A 117 0.13 0.56 -20.94
C SER A 117 0.12 -0.79 -21.65
N ASP A 118 -0.31 -0.81 -22.91
CA ASP A 118 -0.39 -2.03 -23.72
C ASP A 118 0.97 -2.73 -23.85
N ASP A 119 2.04 -1.94 -24.00
CA ASP A 119 3.44 -2.43 -24.03
C ASP A 119 4.02 -2.76 -22.64
N ARG A 120 3.26 -2.48 -21.56
CA ARG A 120 3.63 -2.63 -20.15
C ARG A 120 4.94 -1.95 -19.74
N LYS A 121 5.40 -0.95 -20.51
CA LYS A 121 6.58 -0.13 -20.18
C LYS A 121 6.23 1.09 -19.35
N LYS A 122 4.94 1.40 -19.20
CA LYS A 122 4.45 2.55 -18.43
C LYS A 122 3.33 2.11 -17.50
N ILE A 123 3.24 2.78 -16.35
CA ILE A 123 2.13 2.63 -15.41
C ILE A 123 1.52 3.99 -15.12
N SER A 124 0.19 4.05 -15.10
CA SER A 124 -0.59 5.24 -14.77
C SER A 124 -1.28 5.04 -13.45
N PHE A 125 -1.01 5.90 -12.47
CA PHE A 125 -1.77 5.95 -11.23
C PHE A 125 -2.90 6.95 -11.37
N THR A 126 -4.12 6.51 -11.07
CA THR A 126 -5.37 7.25 -11.35
C THR A 126 -5.99 7.85 -10.09
N ASP A 127 -5.19 8.03 -9.04
CA ASP A 127 -5.63 8.77 -7.86
C ASP A 127 -5.63 10.28 -8.12
N LYS A 128 -6.25 11.04 -7.22
CA LYS A 128 -6.33 12.50 -7.32
C LYS A 128 -5.08 13.19 -6.73
N ASN A 129 -4.01 12.45 -6.43
CA ASN A 129 -2.74 13.05 -5.98
C ASN A 129 -1.91 13.57 -7.16
N GLY A 130 -2.27 13.23 -8.40
CA GLY A 130 -1.58 13.74 -9.58
C GLY A 130 -0.27 13.02 -9.90
N ILE A 131 -0.11 11.75 -9.47
CA ILE A 131 1.06 10.94 -9.84
C ILE A 131 1.10 10.73 -11.36
N GLY A 132 -0.05 10.39 -11.96
CA GLY A 132 -0.18 10.24 -13.42
C GLY A 132 0.64 9.08 -13.97
N ARG A 133 1.15 9.24 -15.21
CA ARG A 133 1.85 8.20 -15.98
C ARG A 133 3.36 8.25 -15.76
N LEU A 134 3.95 7.12 -15.41
CA LEU A 134 5.38 6.93 -15.15
C LEU A 134 5.95 5.87 -16.08
N LYS A 135 7.21 6.05 -16.50
CA LYS A 135 7.95 5.02 -17.23
C LYS A 135 8.54 4.02 -16.24
N MET A 136 8.47 2.74 -16.59
CA MET A 136 9.05 1.64 -15.82
C MET A 136 10.28 1.10 -16.52
N LYS A 137 11.33 0.76 -15.76
CA LYS A 137 12.52 0.07 -16.26
C LYS A 137 12.91 -1.05 -15.30
N GLY A 138 13.06 -2.25 -15.81
CA GLY A 138 13.47 -3.43 -15.05
C GLY A 138 14.07 -4.46 -15.98
N THR A 139 14.57 -5.56 -15.42
CA THR A 139 15.21 -6.65 -16.18
C THR A 139 14.23 -7.75 -16.59
N ARG A 140 13.07 -7.82 -15.93
CA ARG A 140 12.05 -8.86 -16.17
C ARG A 140 10.96 -8.32 -17.08
N ASP A 141 10.41 -9.17 -17.94
CA ASP A 141 9.29 -8.78 -18.79
C ASP A 141 7.95 -9.02 -18.06
N LEU A 142 7.14 -7.98 -17.95
CA LEU A 142 5.82 -8.04 -17.33
C LEU A 142 4.77 -8.64 -18.28
N ASN A 143 5.07 -8.74 -19.59
CA ASN A 143 4.14 -9.27 -20.59
C ASN A 143 3.84 -10.77 -20.43
N TYR A 144 4.73 -11.53 -19.80
CA TYR A 144 4.53 -12.95 -19.50
C TYR A 144 3.36 -13.24 -18.56
N PHE A 145 2.89 -12.24 -17.81
CA PHE A 145 1.84 -12.40 -16.81
C PHE A 145 0.53 -11.81 -17.32
N SER A 146 -0.61 -12.39 -16.99
CA SER A 146 -1.89 -11.74 -17.26
C SER A 146 -2.16 -10.65 -16.21
N ILE A 147 -2.99 -9.65 -16.55
CA ILE A 147 -3.29 -8.54 -15.62
C ILE A 147 -4.03 -9.06 -14.39
N ASP A 148 -4.87 -10.08 -14.53
CA ASP A 148 -5.63 -10.71 -13.44
C ASP A 148 -4.73 -11.47 -12.44
N GLN A 149 -3.54 -11.90 -12.85
CA GLN A 149 -2.55 -12.49 -11.95
C GLN A 149 -1.93 -11.44 -11.00
N ILE A 150 -1.93 -10.15 -11.38
CA ILE A 150 -1.45 -9.06 -10.54
C ILE A 150 -2.49 -8.75 -9.47
N LYS A 151 -2.17 -9.08 -8.21
CA LYS A 151 -3.12 -8.87 -7.08
C LYS A 151 -2.94 -7.53 -6.40
N ARG A 152 -1.70 -7.01 -6.37
CA ARG A 152 -1.39 -5.72 -5.76
C ARG A 152 -0.26 -5.03 -6.51
N VAL A 153 -0.31 -3.71 -6.55
CA VAL A 153 0.73 -2.84 -7.07
C VAL A 153 1.17 -1.91 -5.96
N ARG A 154 2.47 -1.82 -5.70
CA ARG A 154 3.02 -1.00 -4.62
C ARG A 154 4.10 -0.09 -5.14
N ILE A 155 3.99 1.21 -4.87
CA ILE A 155 5.12 2.13 -5.05
C ILE A 155 5.98 2.09 -3.79
N VAL A 156 7.30 2.00 -3.96
CA VAL A 156 8.29 1.97 -2.88
C VAL A 156 9.34 3.06 -3.11
N ARG A 157 9.60 3.87 -2.09
CA ARG A 157 10.68 4.86 -2.04
C ARG A 157 11.96 4.22 -1.51
N ARG A 158 12.98 4.11 -2.35
CA ARG A 158 14.34 3.69 -2.00
C ARG A 158 15.26 4.91 -1.93
N ALA A 159 16.54 4.69 -1.63
CA ALA A 159 17.52 5.77 -1.52
C ALA A 159 17.81 6.42 -2.88
N ASP A 160 17.80 5.63 -3.95
CA ASP A 160 18.19 5.99 -5.31
C ASP A 160 17.00 6.26 -6.25
N GLY A 161 15.78 6.34 -5.70
CA GLY A 161 14.58 6.68 -6.44
C GLY A 161 13.33 5.91 -6.01
N TYR A 162 12.36 5.86 -6.92
CA TYR A 162 11.07 5.20 -6.72
C TYR A 162 10.96 3.94 -7.57
N TYR A 163 10.28 2.96 -7.02
CA TYR A 163 10.09 1.65 -7.63
C TYR A 163 8.63 1.27 -7.56
N VAL A 164 8.18 0.47 -8.53
CA VAL A 164 6.90 -0.21 -8.48
C VAL A 164 7.13 -1.70 -8.33
N GLN A 165 6.42 -2.29 -7.38
CA GLN A 165 6.38 -3.71 -7.09
C GLN A 165 5.03 -4.27 -7.53
N PHE A 166 5.04 -5.31 -8.35
CA PHE A 166 3.87 -6.09 -8.73
C PHE A 166 3.85 -7.38 -7.92
N CYS A 167 2.84 -7.55 -7.08
CA CYS A 167 2.61 -8.78 -6.33
C CYS A 167 1.74 -9.71 -7.16
N ILE A 168 2.36 -10.77 -7.70
CA ILE A 168 1.73 -11.67 -8.65
C ILE A 168 1.37 -12.98 -7.95
N LYS A 169 0.12 -13.42 -8.15
CA LYS A 169 -0.32 -14.74 -7.70
C LYS A 169 0.41 -15.78 -8.54
N GLU A 170 1.12 -16.66 -7.85
CA GLU A 170 1.81 -17.79 -8.45
C GLU A 170 0.76 -18.83 -8.84
N ASP A 171 0.78 -19.28 -10.09
CA ASP A 171 0.02 -20.46 -10.51
C ASP A 171 0.92 -21.67 -10.22
N VAL A 172 0.47 -22.57 -9.35
CA VAL A 172 1.25 -23.72 -8.84
C VAL A 172 1.38 -24.83 -9.91
N ARG A 173 1.28 -24.49 -11.20
CA ARG A 173 1.19 -25.48 -12.29
C ARG A 173 2.43 -25.62 -13.17
N CYS A 174 3.51 -24.89 -12.91
CA CYS A 174 4.75 -25.04 -13.66
C CYS A 174 5.97 -24.90 -12.74
N ILE A 175 6.27 -25.97 -11.99
CA ILE A 175 7.63 -26.36 -11.58
C ILE A 175 7.80 -27.79 -12.03
#